data_AF-A0A942S9Z9-F1
#
_entry.id   AF-A0A942S9Z9-F1
#
_cell.length_a   1.000
_cell.length_b   1.000
_cell.length_c   1.000
_cell.angle_alpha   90.00
_cell.angle_beta   90.00
_cell.angle_gamma   90.00
#
_symmetry.space_group_name_H-M   'P 1'
#
loop_
_entity.id
_entity.type
_entity.pdbx_description
1 polymer ?
#
loop_
_entity_poly.entity_id
_entity_poly.type
_entity_poly.pdbx_seq_one_letter_code
_entity_poly.pdbx_strand_id
1 'polypeptide(L)' 'MKKKFQLNPATGMAMGAIVAALISIIVQLATKDSSVWLWSIPIGIAVGLPIGIAANEKKKF' A
#
# COMPACT_ATOMS: atom_id res chain seq x y z
N MET A 1 20.33 0.40 20.16
CA MET A 1 20.32 -0.17 18.78
C MET A 1 19.22 0.51 17.97
N LYS A 2 19.55 1.44 17.07
CA LYS A 2 18.55 2.00 16.14
C LYS A 2 18.36 1.01 14.99
N LYS A 3 17.34 0.14 15.07
CA LYS A 3 16.91 -0.72 13.95
C LYS A 3 16.58 0.22 12.79
N LYS A 4 17.51 0.35 11.83
CA LYS A 4 17.24 1.06 10.58
C LYS A 4 16.08 0.29 9.94
N PHE A 5 14.87 0.87 9.98
CA PHE A 5 13.79 0.47 9.10
C PHE A 5 14.31 0.68 7.68
N GLN A 6 14.96 -0.36 7.14
CA GLN A 6 15.23 -0.47 5.73
C GLN A 6 13.86 -0.65 5.12
N LEU A 7 13.39 0.37 4.40
CA LEU A 7 12.13 0.32 3.69
C LEU A 7 12.34 -0.67 2.55
N ASN A 8 12.12 -1.95 2.86
CA ASN A 8 12.16 -3.01 1.87
C ASN A 8 10.99 -2.74 0.91
N PRO A 9 11.15 -2.89 -0.41
CA PRO A 9 10.02 -2.89 -1.35
C PRO A 9 8.81 -3.70 -0.88
N ALA A 10 9.02 -4.80 -0.16
CA ALA A 10 7.97 -5.57 0.50
C ALA A 10 7.13 -4.77 1.52
N THR A 11 7.75 -3.85 2.25
CA THR A 11 7.07 -2.93 3.17
C THR A 11 6.21 -1.92 2.41
N GLY A 12 6.67 -1.42 1.26
CA GLY A 12 5.86 -0.56 0.38
C GLY A 12 4.64 -1.26 -0.19
N MET A 13 4.81 -2.50 -0.65
CA MET A 13 3.69 -3.36 -1.07
C MET A 13 2.68 -3.57 0.05
N ALA A 14 3.14 -3.97 1.24
CA ALA A 14 2.25 -4.22 2.37
C ALA A 14 1.49 -2.95 2.79
N MET A 15 2.18 -1.80 2.83
CA MET A 15 1.55 -0.52 3.16
C MET A 15 0.52 -0.11 2.09
N GLY A 16 0.84 -0.28 0.81
CA GLY A 16 -0.09 -0.03 -0.28
C GLY A 16 -1.33 -0.91 -0.25
N ALA A 17 -1.18 -2.20 0.08
CA ALA A 17 -2.29 -3.12 0.26
C ALA A 17 -3.21 -2.71 1.43
N ILE A 18 -2.63 -2.31 2.56
CA ILE A 18 -3.38 -1.86 3.75
C ILE A 18 -4.17 -0.58 3.44
N VAL A 19 -3.54 0.39 2.79
CA VAL A 19 -4.20 1.65 2.39
C VAL A 19 -5.35 1.38 1.42
N ALA A 20 -5.14 0.51 0.42
CA ALA A 20 -6.22 0.13 -0.48
C ALA A 20 -7.35 -0.63 0.19
N ALA A 21 -7.04 -1.53 1.13
CA ALA A 21 -8.06 -2.23 1.92
C ALA A 21 -8.92 -1.24 2.73
N LEU A 22 -8.30 -0.23 3.35
CA LEU A 22 -9.02 0.84 4.06
C LEU A 22 -9.92 1.65 3.13
N ILE A 23 -9.41 2.08 1.98
CA ILE A 23 -10.22 2.78 0.97
C ILE A 23 -11.38 1.89 0.53
N SER A 24 -11.13 0.60 0.31
CA SER A 24 -12.16 -0.33 -0.13
C SER A 24 -13.27 -0.53 0.90
N ILE A 25 -12.94 -0.52 2.19
CA ILE A 25 -13.92 -0.59 3.29
C ILE A 25 -14.78 0.68 3.30
N ILE A 26 -14.17 1.85 3.16
CA ILE A 26 -14.90 3.13 3.13
C ILE A 26 -15.83 3.19 1.92
N VAL A 27 -15.34 2.78 0.75
CA VAL A 27 -16.16 2.76 -0.47
C VAL A 27 -17.29 1.75 -0.32
N GLN A 28 -17.05 0.54 0.19
CA GLN A 28 -18.11 -0.44 0.47
C GLN A 28 -19.19 0.11 1.41
N LEU A 29 -18.80 0.83 2.45
CA LEU A 29 -19.75 1.48 3.38
C LEU A 29 -20.61 2.54 2.68
N ALA A 30 -20.03 3.28 1.73
CA ALA A 30 -20.72 4.33 0.99
C ALA A 30 -21.61 3.80 -0.15
N THR A 31 -21.13 2.83 -0.92
CA THR A 31 -21.82 2.31 -2.12
C THR A 31 -22.63 1.05 -1.86
N LYS A 32 -22.42 0.37 -0.73
CA LYS A 32 -22.95 -0.99 -0.43
C LYS A 32 -22.49 -2.06 -1.43
N ASP A 33 -21.53 -1.75 -2.30
CA ASP A 33 -21.03 -2.65 -3.34
C ASP A 33 -19.72 -3.32 -2.93
N SER A 34 -19.74 -4.64 -2.77
CA SER A 34 -18.56 -5.42 -2.38
C SER A 34 -17.54 -5.62 -3.50
N SER A 35 -17.92 -5.41 -4.77
CA SER A 35 -17.03 -5.61 -5.94
C SER A 35 -15.80 -4.70 -5.97
N VAL A 36 -15.81 -3.60 -5.19
CA VAL A 36 -14.68 -2.66 -5.10
C VAL A 36 -13.43 -3.33 -4.52
N TRP A 37 -13.61 -4.34 -3.66
CA TRP A 37 -12.50 -5.09 -3.04
C TRP A 37 -11.67 -5.87 -4.05
N LEU A 38 -12.30 -6.34 -5.13
CA LEU A 38 -11.66 -7.17 -6.16
C LEU A 38 -10.57 -6.41 -6.93
N TRP A 39 -10.74 -5.08 -7.08
CA TRP A 39 -9.86 -4.24 -7.88
C TRP A 39 -9.01 -3.29 -7.04
N SER A 40 -9.47 -2.90 -5.85
CA SER A 40 -8.76 -1.93 -5.00
C SER A 40 -7.44 -2.50 -4.45
N ILE A 41 -7.42 -3.75 -3.97
CA ILE A 41 -6.23 -4.37 -3.36
C ILE A 41 -5.10 -4.57 -4.38
N PRO A 42 -5.33 -5.13 -5.58
CA PRO A 42 -4.30 -5.22 -6.62
C PRO A 42 -3.71 -3.85 -6.99
N ILE A 43 -4.55 -2.82 -7.10
CA ILE A 43 -4.12 -1.44 -7.38
C ILE A 43 -3.26 -0.90 -6.23
N GLY A 44 -3.66 -1.12 -4.97
CA GLY A 44 -2.90 -0.73 -3.79
C GLY A 44 -1.50 -1.34 -3.75
N ILE A 45 -1.39 -2.64 -4.05
CA ILE A 45 -0.10 -3.33 -4.11
C ILE A 45 0.76 -2.77 -5.25
N ALA A 46 0.16 -2.60 -6.44
CA ALA A 46 0.85 -2.11 -7.63
C ALA A 46 1.40 -0.68 -7.45
N VAL A 47 0.68 0.19 -6.74
CA VAL A 47 1.11 1.56 -6.44
C VAL A 47 2.06 1.61 -5.23
N GLY A 48 1.85 0.74 -4.23
CA GLY A 48 2.69 0.67 -3.02
C GLY A 48 4.12 0.18 -3.28
N LEU A 49 4.32 -0.72 -4.24
CA LEU A 49 5.63 -1.24 -4.62
C LEU A 49 6.61 -0.13 -5.10
N PRO A 50 6.30 0.67 -6.14
CA PRO A 50 7.18 1.74 -6.60
C PRO A 50 7.36 2.85 -5.55
N ILE A 51 6.35 3.14 -4.72
CA ILE A 51 6.48 4.08 -3.59
C ILE A 51 7.48 3.55 -2.56
N GLY A 52 7.42 2.26 -2.24
CA GLY A 52 8.39 1.61 -1.36
C GLY A 52 9.81 1.65 -1.89
N ILE A 53 9.99 1.42 -3.19
CA ILE A 53 11.29 1.46 -3.88
C ILE A 53 11.83 2.91 -3.87
N ALA A 54 11.03 3.89 -4.28
CA ALA A 54 11.43 5.29 -4.31
C ALA A 54 11.74 5.86 -2.91
N ALA A 55 10.98 5.43 -1.89
CA ALA A 55 11.25 5.82 -0.50
C ALA A 55 12.56 5.21 0.04
N ASN A 56 12.96 4.03 -0.46
CA ASN A 56 14.24 3.44 -0.13
C ASN A 56 15.41 4.16 -0.82
N GLU A 57 15.25 4.58 -2.07
CA GLU A 57 16.27 5.36 -2.80
C GLU A 57 16.50 6.75 -2.19
N LYS A 58 15.44 7.47 -1.81
CA LYS A 58 15.57 8.79 -1.16
C LYS A 58 16.25 8.75 0.21
N LYS A 59 16.31 7.58 0.86
CA LYS A 59 16.96 7.39 2.16
C LYS A 59 18.45 7.07 2.04
N LYS A 60 18.95 6.89 0.80
CA LYS A 60 20.34 6.52 0.50
C LYS A 60 21.21 7.74 0.13
N PHE A 61 20.60 8.92 -0.05
CA PHE A 61 21.27 10.21 -0.22
C PHE A 61 21.31 10.99 1.10
#